data_AF-A0A261DD16-F1
#
_entry.id   AF-A0A261DD16-F1
#
_cell.length_a   1.000
_cell.length_b   1.000
_cell.length_c   1.000
_cell.angle_alpha   90.00
_cell.angle_beta   90.00
_cell.angle_gamma   90.00
#
_symmetry.space_group_name_H-M   'P 1'
#
loop_
_entity.id
_entity.type
_entity.pdbx_description
1 polymer ?
#
loop_
_entity_poly.entity_id
_entity_poly.type
_entity_poly.pdbx_seq_one_letter_code
_entity_poly.pdbx_strand_id
1 'polypeptide(L)'
;MEIAKKILVLITAVTMGACFGFTIARQLGLSSNDWHILYVAEDELMSLEKDRVKNEHLEDRQLFFGQIDKAVNLAVSLPKSYQNSTTKVVYSMSSVKGKNVRSISKEIHSKIIEELSKQ
;
A
#
# COMPACT_ATOMS: atom_id res chain seq x y z
N MET A 1 -17.57 24.61 -56.05
CA MET A 1 -18.40 23.79 -55.13
C MET A 1 -17.75 22.44 -54.77
N GLU A 2 -17.00 21.79 -55.67
CA GLU A 2 -16.32 20.52 -55.35
C GLU A 2 -15.24 20.61 -54.26
N ILE A 3 -14.44 21.68 -54.27
CA ILE A 3 -13.33 21.85 -53.32
C ILE A 3 -13.85 21.96 -51.88
N ALA A 4 -14.94 22.71 -51.67
CA ALA A 4 -15.59 22.83 -50.36
C ALA A 4 -16.15 21.48 -49.85
N LYS A 5 -16.69 20.64 -50.75
CA LYS A 5 -17.14 19.28 -50.39
C LYS A 5 -15.98 18.38 -49.97
N LYS A 6 -14.84 18.44 -50.69
CA LYS A 6 -13.63 17.66 -50.34
C LYS A 6 -13.04 18.10 -49.00
N ILE A 7 -13.01 19.40 -48.72
CA ILE A 7 -12.56 19.96 -47.43
C ILE A 7 -13.48 19.50 -46.29
N LEU A 8 -14.81 19.53 -46.51
CA LEU A 8 -15.77 19.09 -45.50
C LEU A 8 -15.60 17.60 -45.12
N VAL A 9 -15.39 16.74 -46.11
CA VAL A 9 -15.14 15.29 -45.89
C VAL A 9 -13.83 15.06 -45.14
N LEU A 10 -12.80 15.84 -45.41
CA LEU A 10 -11.53 15.74 -44.70
C LEU A 10 -11.69 16.13 -43.22
N ILE A 11 -12.41 17.22 -42.95
CA ILE A 11 -12.66 17.70 -41.59
C ILE A 11 -13.47 16.68 -40.79
N THR A 12 -14.52 16.10 -41.38
CA THR A 12 -15.35 15.10 -40.68
C THR A 12 -14.58 13.80 -40.42
N ALA A 13 -13.72 13.36 -41.34
CA ALA A 13 -12.87 12.20 -41.13
C ALA A 13 -11.86 12.43 -40.00
N VAL A 14 -11.26 13.63 -39.93
CA VAL A 14 -10.31 14.01 -38.88
C VAL A 14 -10.99 14.10 -37.51
N THR A 15 -12.18 14.70 -37.43
CA THR A 15 -12.90 14.81 -36.15
C THR A 15 -13.40 13.46 -35.64
N MET A 16 -13.90 12.59 -36.53
CA MET A 16 -14.26 11.22 -36.14
C MET A 16 -13.02 10.43 -35.69
N GLY A 17 -11.92 10.50 -36.44
CA GLY A 17 -10.65 9.86 -36.06
C GLY A 17 -10.13 10.34 -34.70
N ALA A 18 -10.20 11.65 -34.43
CA ALA A 18 -9.80 12.23 -33.16
C ALA A 18 -10.71 11.80 -31.99
N CYS A 19 -12.03 11.78 -32.19
CA CYS A 19 -12.98 11.33 -31.17
C CYS A 19 -12.80 9.84 -30.84
N PHE A 20 -12.65 8.98 -31.86
CA PHE A 20 -12.41 7.54 -31.65
C PHE A 20 -11.02 7.25 -31.06
N GLY A 21 -9.99 7.97 -31.50
CA GLY A 21 -8.64 7.85 -30.93
C GLY A 21 -8.60 8.26 -29.47
N PHE A 22 -9.31 9.33 -29.09
CA PHE A 22 -9.36 9.82 -27.71
C PHE A 22 -10.11 8.86 -26.77
N THR A 23 -11.22 8.28 -27.21
CA THR A 23 -11.98 7.30 -26.39
C THR A 23 -11.20 6.00 -26.21
N ILE A 24 -10.56 5.50 -27.28
CA ILE A 24 -9.74 4.29 -27.24
C ILE A 24 -8.48 4.50 -26.39
N ALA A 25 -7.80 5.66 -26.51
CA ALA A 25 -6.64 5.98 -25.67
C ALA A 25 -7.03 6.10 -24.18
N ARG A 26 -8.22 6.63 -23.89
CA ARG A 26 -8.76 6.70 -22.52
C ARG A 26 -9.14 5.32 -21.98
N GLN A 27 -9.56 4.39 -22.84
CA GLN A 27 -9.91 3.02 -22.48
C GLN A 27 -8.70 2.08 -22.40
N LEU A 28 -7.61 2.35 -23.15
CA LEU A 28 -6.40 1.53 -23.18
C LEU A 28 -5.23 2.06 -22.32
N GLY A 29 -5.17 3.35 -22.00
CA GLY A 29 -3.90 3.99 -21.66
C GLY A 29 -3.79 4.80 -20.36
N LEU A 30 -4.85 5.00 -19.56
CA LEU A 30 -4.77 5.90 -18.39
C LEU A 30 -5.45 5.36 -17.13
N SER A 31 -5.45 4.04 -16.95
CA SER A 31 -5.61 3.44 -15.63
C SER A 31 -4.27 2.97 -15.10
N SER A 32 -3.30 3.88 -14.98
CA SER A 32 -2.30 3.77 -13.93
C SER A 32 -3.03 3.98 -12.60
N ASN A 33 -3.86 3.01 -12.21
CA ASN A 33 -4.29 2.94 -10.84
C ASN A 33 -3.01 2.60 -10.07
N ASP A 34 -2.39 3.62 -9.51
CA ASP A 34 -1.23 3.53 -8.63
C ASP A 34 -1.68 2.86 -7.33
N TRP A 35 -1.99 1.57 -7.42
CA TRP A 35 -2.29 0.74 -6.28
C TRP A 35 -1.01 0.51 -5.51
N HIS A 36 -1.04 0.86 -4.22
CA HIS A 36 0.04 0.61 -3.29
C HIS A 36 -0.36 -0.52 -2.34
N ILE A 37 0.52 -1.50 -2.19
CA ILE A 37 0.36 -2.59 -1.23
C ILE A 37 1.32 -2.30 -0.08
N LEU A 38 0.76 -2.07 1.10
CA LEU A 38 1.50 -2.07 2.34
C LEU A 38 1.40 -3.45 2.96
N TYR A 39 2.49 -3.98 3.50
CA TYR A 39 2.43 -5.24 4.22
C TYR A 39 3.00 -5.12 5.63
N VAL A 40 2.47 -5.96 6.51
CA VAL A 40 3.01 -6.22 7.85
C VAL A 40 3.38 -7.69 7.90
N ALA A 41 4.66 -7.97 8.10
CA ALA A 41 5.16 -9.33 8.18
C ALA A 41 5.44 -9.76 9.62
N GLU A 42 5.03 -10.98 9.96
CA GLU A 42 5.23 -11.56 11.29
C GLU A 42 6.71 -11.70 11.63
N ASP A 43 7.53 -12.21 10.70
CA ASP A 43 8.98 -12.36 10.90
C ASP A 43 9.69 -11.02 11.14
N GLU A 44 9.29 -9.97 10.42
CA GLU A 44 9.81 -8.60 10.59
C GLU A 44 9.41 -8.04 11.96
N LEU A 45 8.14 -8.16 12.37
CA LEU A 45 7.68 -7.73 13.71
C LEU A 45 8.42 -8.48 14.82
N MET A 46 8.58 -9.79 14.68
CA MET A 46 9.26 -10.62 15.66
C MET A 46 10.77 -10.33 15.71
N SER A 47 11.41 -10.04 14.58
CA SER A 47 12.81 -9.64 14.54
C SER A 47 13.02 -8.32 15.27
N LEU A 48 12.18 -7.32 14.99
CA LEU A 48 12.24 -6.01 15.66
C LEU A 48 12.04 -6.14 17.16
N GLU A 49 11.12 -7.01 17.59
CA GLU A 49 10.88 -7.25 18.99
C GLU A 49 12.03 -7.97 19.68
N LYS A 50 12.62 -8.98 19.04
CA LYS A 50 13.82 -9.65 19.55
C LYS A 50 14.98 -8.67 19.70
N ASP A 51 15.17 -7.78 18.74
CA ASP A 51 16.21 -6.76 18.80
C ASP A 51 15.98 -5.77 19.95
N ARG A 52 14.72 -5.37 20.20
CA ARG A 52 14.34 -4.52 21.34
C ARG A 52 14.70 -5.19 22.67
N VAL A 53 14.22 -6.42 22.85
CA VAL A 53 14.31 -7.21 24.08
C VAL A 53 15.74 -7.69 24.37
N LYS A 54 16.58 -7.82 23.33
CA LYS A 54 18.01 -8.15 23.49
C LYS A 54 18.77 -7.09 24.28
N ASN A 55 18.34 -5.83 24.20
CA ASN A 55 18.98 -4.71 24.89
C ASN A 55 18.47 -4.50 26.32
N GLU A 56 17.48 -5.29 26.77
CA GLU A 56 16.94 -5.23 28.13
C GLU A 56 17.73 -6.12 29.10
N HIS A 57 17.66 -5.78 30.39
CA HIS A 57 18.16 -6.63 31.47
C HIS A 57 17.46 -8.00 31.45
N LEU A 58 18.19 -9.07 31.77
CA LEU A 58 17.69 -10.44 31.69
C LEU A 58 16.41 -10.67 32.52
N GLU A 59 16.27 -9.96 33.63
CA GLU A 59 15.15 -10.09 34.56
C GLU A 59 13.86 -9.41 34.05
N ASP A 60 14.00 -8.35 33.26
CA ASP A 60 12.89 -7.58 32.70
C ASP A 60 12.53 -8.01 31.27
N ARG A 61 13.25 -9.02 30.76
CA ARG A 61 13.19 -9.45 29.37
C ARG A 61 11.84 -10.10 29.04
N GLN A 62 10.91 -9.30 28.55
CA GLN A 62 9.58 -9.76 28.17
C GLN A 62 9.21 -9.27 26.77
N LEU A 63 8.78 -10.21 25.91
CA LEU A 63 8.19 -9.87 24.62
C LEU A 63 6.95 -9.02 24.86
N PHE A 64 6.89 -7.87 24.20
CA PHE A 64 5.83 -6.89 24.28
C PHE A 64 5.41 -6.56 25.72
N PHE A 65 6.38 -6.46 26.64
CA PHE A 65 6.14 -6.17 28.06
C PHE A 65 5.19 -7.18 28.75
N GLY A 66 5.18 -8.43 28.25
CA GLY A 66 4.29 -9.49 28.73
C GLY A 66 2.86 -9.39 28.19
N GLN A 67 2.53 -8.37 27.38
CA GLN A 67 1.18 -8.09 26.87
C GLN A 67 0.95 -8.63 25.46
N ILE A 68 1.22 -9.91 25.24
CA ILE A 68 1.19 -10.55 23.91
C ILE A 68 -0.16 -10.39 23.22
N ASP A 69 -1.28 -10.68 23.91
CA ASP A 69 -2.62 -10.60 23.31
C ASP A 69 -2.95 -9.18 22.84
N LYS A 70 -2.55 -8.18 23.63
CA LYS A 70 -2.72 -6.77 23.26
C LYS A 70 -1.83 -6.39 22.08
N ALA A 71 -0.58 -6.85 22.07
CA ALA A 71 0.34 -6.63 20.96
C ALA A 71 -0.19 -7.23 19.64
N VAL A 72 -0.73 -8.45 19.67
CA VAL A 72 -1.36 -9.09 18.50
C VAL A 72 -2.56 -8.28 18.02
N ASN A 73 -3.43 -7.85 18.93
CA ASN A 73 -4.58 -7.00 18.59
C ASN A 73 -4.15 -5.66 17.96
N LEU A 74 -3.09 -5.03 18.47
CA LEU A 74 -2.52 -3.81 17.92
C LEU A 74 -1.88 -4.06 16.54
N ALA A 75 -1.16 -5.16 16.37
CA ALA A 75 -0.56 -5.56 15.09
C ALA A 75 -1.60 -5.76 13.98
N VAL A 76 -2.83 -6.12 14.31
CA VAL A 76 -3.95 -6.26 13.35
C VAL A 76 -4.78 -4.99 13.20
N SER A 77 -4.89 -4.16 14.23
CA SER A 77 -5.76 -2.97 14.19
C SER A 77 -5.04 -1.73 13.65
N LEU A 78 -3.81 -1.46 14.07
CA LEU A 78 -3.04 -0.28 13.66
C LEU A 78 -2.85 -0.19 12.13
N PRO A 79 -2.53 -1.28 11.40
CA PRO A 79 -2.30 -1.20 9.97
C PRO A 79 -3.57 -0.83 9.18
N LYS A 80 -4.77 -1.15 9.69
CA LYS A 80 -6.04 -0.83 9.02
C LYS A 80 -6.21 0.67 8.78
N SER A 81 -5.60 1.52 9.61
CA SER A 81 -5.62 2.98 9.43
C SER A 81 -4.93 3.47 8.16
N TYR A 82 -4.07 2.66 7.55
CA TYR A 82 -3.36 2.97 6.31
C TYR A 82 -4.14 2.59 5.05
N GLN A 83 -5.25 1.86 5.20
CA GLN A 83 -6.05 1.38 4.08
C GLN A 83 -6.93 2.49 3.52
N ASN A 84 -6.94 2.66 2.20
CA ASN A 84 -7.82 3.62 1.52
C ASN A 84 -8.23 3.12 0.12
N SER A 85 -8.70 4.03 -0.74
CA SER A 85 -9.16 3.70 -2.10
C SER A 85 -8.06 3.20 -3.03
N THR A 86 -6.79 3.56 -2.80
CA THR A 86 -5.64 3.18 -3.63
C THR A 86 -4.57 2.39 -2.86
N THR A 87 -4.64 2.36 -1.54
CA THR A 87 -3.73 1.62 -0.66
C THR A 87 -4.42 0.43 -0.01
N LYS A 88 -3.85 -0.76 -0.19
CA LYS A 88 -4.29 -1.99 0.49
C LYS A 88 -3.24 -2.45 1.49
N VAL A 89 -3.71 -3.05 2.57
CA VAL A 89 -2.86 -3.57 3.64
C VAL A 89 -2.98 -5.08 3.67
N VAL A 90 -1.85 -5.77 3.69
CA VAL A 90 -1.76 -7.23 3.67
C VAL A 90 -0.97 -7.71 4.88
N TYR A 91 -1.40 -8.84 5.45
CA TYR A 91 -0.69 -9.52 6.52
C TYR A 91 0.00 -10.74 5.93
N SER A 92 1.26 -10.93 6.27
CA SER A 92 2.05 -12.03 5.74
C SER A 92 2.93 -12.64 6.82
N MET A 93 3.27 -13.92 6.64
CA MET A 93 4.24 -14.60 7.49
C MET A 93 5.67 -14.07 7.26
N SER A 94 5.95 -13.64 6.02
CA SER A 94 7.27 -13.15 5.61
C SER A 94 7.18 -11.98 4.62
N SER A 95 8.32 -11.44 4.21
CA SER A 95 8.41 -10.29 3.32
C SER A 95 7.68 -10.50 2.00
N VAL A 96 6.92 -9.50 1.57
CA VAL A 96 6.23 -9.49 0.27
C VAL A 96 7.04 -8.66 -0.72
N LYS A 97 7.18 -9.14 -1.97
CA LYS A 97 7.93 -8.46 -3.03
C LYS A 97 7.00 -8.00 -4.14
N GLY A 98 7.28 -6.83 -4.71
CA GLY A 98 6.55 -6.30 -5.87
C GLY A 98 6.86 -4.83 -6.12
N LYS A 99 6.50 -4.34 -7.31
CA LYS A 99 6.83 -2.99 -7.78
C LYS A 99 6.23 -1.88 -6.90
N ASN A 100 5.02 -2.08 -6.40
CA ASN A 100 4.29 -1.11 -5.57
C ASN A 100 4.06 -1.65 -4.14
N VAL A 101 4.98 -2.48 -3.65
CA VAL A 101 4.89 -3.14 -2.35
C VAL A 101 5.89 -2.49 -1.38
N ARG A 102 5.43 -2.14 -0.18
CA ARG A 102 6.29 -1.58 0.89
C ARG A 102 5.95 -2.23 2.24
N SER A 103 6.98 -2.54 3.02
CA SER A 103 6.81 -2.92 4.43
C SER A 103 6.41 -1.71 5.27
N ILE A 104 5.47 -1.92 6.19
CA ILE A 104 5.19 -1.01 7.30
C ILE A 104 5.41 -1.67 8.67
N SER A 105 6.07 -2.84 8.71
CA SER A 105 6.25 -3.61 9.95
C SER A 105 7.00 -2.81 11.03
N LYS A 106 7.98 -1.99 10.64
CA LYS A 106 8.73 -1.14 11.58
C LYS A 106 7.86 -0.05 12.20
N GLU A 107 7.08 0.66 11.39
CA GLU A 107 6.17 1.69 11.83
C GLU A 107 5.10 1.13 12.77
N ILE A 108 4.60 -0.06 12.45
CA ILE A 108 3.61 -0.76 13.27
C ILE A 108 4.23 -1.24 14.58
N HIS A 109 5.43 -1.82 14.56
CA HIS A 109 6.15 -2.21 15.77
C HIS A 109 6.35 -1.02 16.72
N SER A 110 6.85 0.12 16.21
CA SER A 110 7.04 1.32 17.04
C SER A 110 5.74 1.80 17.69
N LYS A 111 4.63 1.79 16.95
CA LYS A 111 3.30 2.15 17.48
C LYS A 111 2.79 1.15 18.52
N ILE A 112 3.02 -0.15 18.33
CA ILE A 112 2.69 -1.17 19.34
C ILE A 112 3.44 -0.84 20.63
N ILE A 113 4.76 -0.63 20.56
CA ILE A 113 5.57 -0.33 21.74
C ILE A 113 5.09 0.94 22.44
N GLU A 114 4.79 1.99 21.69
CA GLU A 114 4.25 3.24 22.23
C GLU A 114 2.93 3.04 23.00
N GLU A 115 2.01 2.25 22.44
CA GLU A 115 0.71 1.95 23.05
C GLU A 115 0.80 1.01 24.26
N LEU A 116 1.81 0.15 24.31
CA LEU A 116 2.07 -0.73 25.43
C LEU A 116 2.82 0.00 26.56
N SER A 117 3.71 0.95 26.25
CA SER A 117 4.50 1.69 27.24
C SER A 117 3.73 2.79 27.97
N LYS A 118 2.54 3.17 27.48
CA LYS A 118 1.67 4.18 28.11
C LYS A 118 0.90 3.64 29.33
N GLN A 119 1.02 2.35 29.63
CA GLN A 119 0.36 1.69 30.76
C GLN A 119 1.34 1.49 31.91
#